data_AF-A0A3C1YZK0-F1
#
_entry.id   AF-A0A3C1YZK0-F1
#
_cell.length_a   1.000
_cell.length_b   1.000
_cell.length_c   1.000
_cell.angle_alpha   90.00
_cell.angle_beta   90.00
_cell.angle_gamma   90.00
#
_symmetry.space_group_name_H-M   'P 1'
#
loop_
_entity.id
_entity.type
_entity.pdbx_description
1 polymer ?
#
loop_
_entity_poly.entity_id
_entity_poly.type
_entity_poly.pdbx_seq_one_letter_code
_entity_poly.pdbx_strand_id
1 'polypeptide(L)'
;MSLESGPAWAQIRARLRNAVPQFYELESGAALALDLGDDGWLLEVRSDGQFLCQHGIAMDDVKSLMCDGTTEDLGSDEVAKQAKYFLGPAVSKKRPALLKAGFAEQTDMNDEYVAITFHKPIDLQRFDDVIAAVRWCQTLLRS
;
A
#
# COMPACT_ATOMS: atom_id res chain seq x y z
N MET A 1 4.31 -15.61 -11.56
CA MET A 1 4.04 -15.18 -12.95
C MET A 1 4.57 -13.77 -13.10
N SER A 2 5.71 -13.60 -13.76
CA SER A 2 6.30 -12.29 -14.00
C SER A 2 5.46 -11.57 -15.06
N LEU A 3 4.74 -10.54 -14.66
CA LEU A 3 4.08 -9.63 -15.59
C LEU A 3 5.21 -8.83 -16.26
N GLU A 4 5.61 -9.28 -17.46
CA GLU A 4 6.56 -8.53 -18.28
C GLU A 4 6.03 -7.11 -18.46
N SER A 5 6.75 -6.20 -17.83
CA SER A 5 6.49 -4.78 -17.88
C SER A 5 6.79 -4.28 -19.28
N GLY A 6 5.80 -4.35 -20.15
CA GLY A 6 5.93 -3.97 -21.55
C GLY A 6 6.44 -2.52 -21.73
N PRO A 7 6.89 -2.16 -22.94
CA PRO A 7 7.46 -0.84 -23.25
C PRO A 7 6.52 0.34 -22.92
N ALA A 8 5.21 0.10 -22.84
CA ALA A 8 4.24 1.08 -22.38
C ALA A 8 4.40 1.42 -20.89
N TRP A 9 4.57 0.42 -20.01
CA TRP A 9 4.76 0.67 -18.58
C TRP A 9 6.07 1.38 -18.30
N ALA A 10 7.15 1.05 -19.01
CA ALA A 10 8.42 1.76 -18.89
C ALA A 10 8.28 3.28 -19.13
N GLN A 11 7.51 3.67 -20.14
CA GLN A 11 7.22 5.09 -20.44
C GLN A 11 6.35 5.74 -19.36
N ILE A 12 5.31 5.05 -18.91
CA ILE A 12 4.41 5.55 -17.87
C ILE A 12 5.16 5.73 -16.55
N ARG A 13 6.00 4.76 -16.16
CA ARG A 13 6.88 4.86 -14.98
C ARG A 13 7.79 6.07 -15.03
N ALA A 14 8.51 6.24 -16.15
CA ALA A 14 9.40 7.39 -16.32
C ALA A 14 8.63 8.70 -16.19
N ARG A 15 7.43 8.78 -16.77
CA ARG A 15 6.56 9.96 -16.67
C ARG A 15 6.07 10.20 -15.23
N LEU A 16 5.69 9.14 -14.51
CA LEU A 16 5.27 9.22 -13.10
C LEU A 16 6.42 9.70 -12.19
N ARG A 17 7.62 9.14 -12.35
CA ARG A 17 8.82 9.54 -11.59
C ARG A 17 9.23 10.98 -11.90
N ASN A 18 9.06 11.44 -13.14
CA ASN A 18 9.31 12.84 -13.50
C ASN A 18 8.30 13.79 -12.83
N ALA A 19 7.04 13.40 -12.73
CA ALA A 19 5.98 14.21 -12.12
C ALA A 19 6.01 14.18 -10.58
N VAL A 20 6.43 13.05 -10.00
CA VAL A 20 6.52 12.82 -8.55
C VAL A 20 7.88 12.14 -8.27
N PRO A 21 8.95 12.94 -8.05
CA PRO A 21 10.32 12.43 -7.90
C PRO A 21 10.55 11.51 -6.70
N GLN A 22 9.62 11.47 -5.76
CA GLN A 22 9.66 10.63 -4.56
C GLN A 22 9.30 9.17 -4.83
N PHE A 23 8.75 8.84 -6.00
CA PHE A 23 8.51 7.44 -6.36
C PHE A 23 9.82 6.66 -6.47
N TYR A 24 9.83 5.48 -5.87
CA TYR A 24 10.87 4.48 -6.01
C TYR A 24 10.28 3.15 -6.50
N GLU A 25 11.13 2.23 -6.93
CA GLU A 25 10.73 0.91 -7.39
C GLU A 25 10.89 -0.09 -6.25
N LEU A 26 9.85 -0.88 -5.97
CA LEU A 26 9.94 -1.97 -4.98
C LEU A 26 10.89 -3.07 -5.46
N GLU A 27 10.80 -3.38 -6.75
CA GLU A 27 11.72 -4.25 -7.48
C GLU A 27 11.99 -3.61 -8.84
N SER A 28 13.16 -3.88 -9.43
CA SER A 28 13.56 -3.31 -10.71
C SER A 28 12.54 -3.63 -11.81
N GLY A 29 11.91 -2.59 -12.34
CA GLY A 29 10.89 -2.71 -13.37
C GLY A 29 9.52 -3.15 -12.86
N ALA A 30 9.28 -3.20 -11.56
CA ALA A 30 8.00 -3.57 -10.97
C ALA A 30 7.10 -2.34 -10.74
N ALA A 31 6.35 -2.36 -9.64
CA ALA A 31 5.47 -1.27 -9.22
C ALA A 31 6.27 -0.05 -8.74
N LEU A 32 5.67 1.13 -8.89
CA LEU A 32 6.19 2.34 -8.27
C LEU A 32 5.53 2.54 -6.91
N ALA A 33 6.36 2.67 -5.89
CA ALA A 33 5.94 2.91 -4.53
C ALA A 33 6.34 4.31 -4.05
N LEU A 34 5.52 4.88 -3.19
CA LEU A 34 5.72 6.18 -2.58
C LEU A 34 5.36 6.10 -1.11
N ASP A 35 6.38 6.20 -0.27
CA ASP A 35 6.24 6.31 1.17
C ASP A 35 5.69 7.70 1.53
N LEU A 36 4.64 7.72 2.35
CA LEU A 36 3.98 8.95 2.78
C LEU A 36 4.45 9.48 4.13
N GLY A 37 5.43 8.83 4.77
CA GLY A 37 6.08 9.26 5.99
C GLY A 37 5.49 8.63 7.25
N ASP A 38 5.49 9.41 8.33
CA ASP A 38 5.43 8.92 9.73
C ASP A 38 4.18 8.09 10.09
N ASP A 39 3.08 8.26 9.35
CA ASP A 39 1.86 7.49 9.56
C ASP A 39 1.87 6.12 8.85
N GLY A 40 3.01 5.65 8.33
CA GLY A 40 3.19 4.27 7.82
C GLY A 40 2.39 3.94 6.55
N TRP A 41 1.92 4.95 5.82
CA TRP A 41 1.18 4.77 4.58
C TRP A 41 2.10 4.64 3.37
N LEU A 42 1.84 3.64 2.54
CA LEU A 42 2.50 3.41 1.26
C LEU A 42 1.48 3.56 0.12
N LEU A 43 1.84 4.31 -0.92
CA LEU A 43 1.11 4.32 -2.18
C LEU A 43 1.83 3.47 -3.20
N GLU A 44 1.10 2.66 -3.96
CA GLU A 44 1.66 1.83 -5.02
C GLU A 44 0.87 2.00 -6.33
N VAL A 45 1.59 2.14 -7.44
CA VAL A 45 1.05 2.11 -8.80
C VAL A 45 1.67 0.92 -9.54
N ARG A 46 0.82 -0.02 -9.95
CA ARG A 46 1.23 -1.27 -10.59
C ARG A 46 1.06 -1.23 -12.10
N SER A 47 1.83 -2.06 -12.79
CA SER A 47 1.80 -2.20 -14.25
C SER A 47 0.49 -2.78 -14.78
N ASP A 48 -0.26 -3.49 -13.93
CA ASP A 48 -1.57 -4.09 -14.23
C ASP A 48 -2.74 -3.08 -14.08
N GLY A 49 -2.43 -1.81 -13.81
CA GLY A 49 -3.43 -0.76 -13.62
C GLY A 49 -4.08 -0.79 -12.23
N GLN A 50 -3.48 -1.44 -11.24
CA GLN A 50 -3.91 -1.29 -9.86
C GLN A 50 -3.24 -0.08 -9.19
N PHE A 51 -4.04 0.67 -8.44
CA PHE A 51 -3.61 1.76 -7.58
C PHE A 51 -3.94 1.41 -6.13
N LEU A 52 -2.93 1.39 -5.25
CA LEU A 52 -3.05 0.90 -3.88
C LEU A 52 -2.64 1.98 -2.88
N CYS A 53 -3.36 2.02 -1.76
CA CYS A 53 -2.97 2.72 -0.53
C CYS A 53 -2.90 1.67 0.57
N GLN A 54 -1.73 1.47 1.15
CA GLN A 54 -1.47 0.41 2.12
C GLN A 54 -1.00 1.02 3.43
N HIS A 55 -1.47 0.45 4.54
CA HIS A 55 -0.91 0.71 5.86
C HIS A 55 -0.56 -0.64 6.47
N GLY A 56 0.73 -0.88 6.70
CA GLY A 56 1.26 -2.18 7.08
C GLY A 56 2.11 -2.14 8.33
N ILE A 57 2.31 -3.32 8.91
CA ILE A 57 3.23 -3.59 10.01
C ILE A 57 4.06 -4.82 9.63
N ALA A 58 5.36 -4.79 9.94
CA ALA A 58 6.24 -5.92 9.72
C ALA A 58 5.83 -7.09 10.62
N MET A 59 5.95 -8.32 10.12
CA MET A 59 5.58 -9.52 10.88
C MET A 59 6.35 -9.62 12.20
N ASP A 60 7.62 -9.21 12.20
CA ASP A 60 8.46 -9.20 13.40
C ASP A 60 7.98 -8.21 14.47
N ASP A 61 7.40 -7.08 14.06
CA ASP A 61 6.79 -6.11 14.97
C ASP A 61 5.49 -6.66 15.55
N VAL A 62 4.66 -7.34 14.73
CA VAL A 62 3.45 -8.02 15.23
C VAL A 62 3.81 -9.07 16.27
N LYS A 63 4.81 -9.90 16.00
CA LYS A 63 5.32 -10.90 16.98
C LYS A 63 5.83 -10.22 18.24
N SER A 64 6.53 -9.10 18.12
CA SER A 64 7.04 -8.33 19.26
C SER A 64 5.92 -7.76 20.12
N LEU A 65 4.82 -7.30 19.52
CA LEU A 65 3.62 -6.85 20.24
C LEU A 65 2.92 -7.97 21.02
N MET A 66 3.12 -9.22 20.60
CA MET A 66 2.47 -10.40 21.18
C MET A 66 3.32 -11.13 22.22
N CYS A 67 4.63 -10.93 22.21
CA CYS A 67 5.55 -11.60 23.12
C CYS A 67 5.56 -10.95 24.51
N ASP A 68 4.69 -11.41 25.40
CA ASP A 68 4.73 -11.12 26.85
C ASP A 68 5.74 -12.04 27.61
N GLY A 69 6.71 -12.61 26.90
CA GLY A 69 7.82 -13.40 27.48
C GLY A 69 7.78 -14.92 27.26
N THR A 70 6.81 -15.46 26.54
CA THR A 70 6.77 -16.89 26.16
C THR A 70 6.77 -17.07 24.65
N THR A 71 7.73 -17.86 24.16
CA THR A 71 7.79 -18.34 22.77
C THR A 71 6.70 -19.38 22.55
N GLU A 72 5.44 -18.95 22.48
CA GLU A 72 4.35 -19.79 21.98
C GLU A 72 4.22 -19.61 20.46
N ASP A 73 3.95 -20.71 19.77
CA ASP A 73 3.67 -20.71 18.33
C ASP A 73 2.29 -20.05 18.12
N LEU A 74 2.31 -18.77 17.76
CA LEU A 74 1.11 -17.98 17.60
C LEU A 74 0.42 -18.35 16.29
N GLY A 75 -0.79 -18.90 16.37
CA GLY A 75 -1.59 -19.22 15.19
C GLY A 75 -1.87 -17.97 14.34
N SER A 76 -1.98 -18.16 13.03
CA SER A 76 -2.17 -17.09 12.03
C SER A 76 -3.39 -16.20 12.32
N ASP A 77 -4.44 -16.74 12.94
CA ASP A 77 -5.63 -15.97 13.33
C ASP A 77 -5.34 -14.92 14.43
N GLU A 78 -4.50 -15.27 15.40
CA GLU A 78 -4.15 -14.34 16.48
C GLU A 78 -3.20 -13.25 15.96
N VAL A 79 -2.25 -13.60 15.08
CA VAL A 79 -1.40 -12.62 14.39
C VAL A 79 -2.24 -11.62 13.58
N ALA A 80 -3.17 -12.13 12.75
CA ALA A 80 -4.05 -11.28 11.94
C ALA A 80 -4.92 -10.34 12.80
N LYS A 81 -5.40 -10.85 13.94
CA LYS A 81 -6.19 -10.08 14.90
C LYS A 81 -5.36 -8.96 15.53
N GLN A 82 -4.16 -9.25 16.01
CA GLN A 82 -3.28 -8.25 16.64
C GLN A 82 -2.84 -7.18 15.65
N ALA A 83 -2.47 -7.57 14.43
CA ALA A 83 -2.18 -6.63 13.36
C ALA A 83 -3.38 -5.71 13.08
N LYS A 84 -4.60 -6.26 12.97
CA LYS A 84 -5.82 -5.44 12.78
C LYS A 84 -6.06 -4.46 13.93
N TYR A 85 -5.82 -4.87 15.17
CA TYR A 85 -5.93 -3.97 16.32
C TYR A 85 -4.92 -2.82 16.25
N PHE A 86 -3.68 -3.11 15.84
CA PHE A 86 -2.63 -2.10 15.71
C PHE A 86 -2.87 -1.14 14.53
N LEU A 87 -3.24 -1.66 13.36
CA LEU A 87 -3.47 -0.88 12.13
C LEU A 87 -4.80 -0.11 12.16
N GLY A 88 -5.76 -0.61 12.95
CA GLY A 88 -7.14 -0.14 13.00
C GLY A 88 -7.29 1.37 13.24
N PRO A 89 -6.62 1.97 14.24
CA PRO A 89 -6.71 3.40 14.53
C PRO A 89 -6.33 4.30 13.34
N ALA A 90 -5.17 4.06 12.72
CA ALA A 90 -4.67 4.86 11.59
C ALA A 90 -5.61 4.74 10.38
N VAL A 91 -6.05 3.51 10.08
CA VAL A 91 -6.93 3.21 8.94
C VAL A 91 -8.34 3.76 9.15
N SER A 92 -8.89 3.68 10.37
CA SER A 92 -10.27 4.08 10.64
C SER A 92 -10.53 5.56 10.34
N LYS A 93 -9.53 6.43 10.54
CA LYS A 93 -9.64 7.88 10.22
C LYS A 93 -9.76 8.13 8.72
N LYS A 94 -9.17 7.28 7.88
CA LYS A 94 -9.05 7.46 6.42
C LYS A 94 -10.04 6.63 5.61
N ARG A 95 -10.45 5.48 6.15
CA ARG A 95 -11.34 4.49 5.53
C ARG A 95 -12.59 5.12 4.88
N PRO A 96 -13.38 6.00 5.54
CA PRO A 96 -14.59 6.54 4.93
C PRO A 96 -14.32 7.33 3.63
N ALA A 97 -13.21 8.09 3.59
CA ALA A 97 -12.84 8.87 2.42
C ALA A 97 -12.34 7.97 1.28
N LEU A 98 -11.56 6.93 1.59
CA LEU A 98 -11.07 5.96 0.61
C LEU A 98 -12.21 5.16 0.00
N LEU A 99 -13.12 4.62 0.82
CA LEU A 99 -14.29 3.88 0.32
C LEU A 99 -15.19 4.75 -0.55
N LYS A 100 -15.44 6.01 -0.15
CA LYS A 100 -16.22 6.97 -0.96
C LYS A 100 -15.54 7.31 -2.29
N ALA A 101 -14.22 7.27 -2.35
CA ALA A 101 -13.42 7.47 -3.55
C ALA A 101 -13.34 6.22 -4.46
N GLY A 102 -14.07 5.16 -4.12
CA GLY A 102 -14.21 3.94 -4.94
C GLY A 102 -13.13 2.89 -4.70
N PHE A 103 -12.39 2.98 -3.59
CA PHE A 103 -11.46 1.92 -3.21
C PHE A 103 -12.20 0.75 -2.56
N ALA A 104 -11.72 -0.46 -2.82
CA ALA A 104 -12.07 -1.66 -2.08
C ALA A 104 -11.02 -1.92 -0.99
N GLU A 105 -11.46 -2.32 0.20
CA GLU A 105 -10.58 -2.66 1.33
C GLU A 105 -10.36 -4.17 1.36
N GLN A 106 -9.12 -4.58 1.60
CA GLN A 106 -8.74 -5.95 1.91
C GLN A 106 -7.63 -5.99 2.96
N THR A 107 -7.43 -7.15 3.58
CA THR A 107 -6.26 -7.40 4.43
C THR A 107 -5.32 -8.32 3.67
N ASP A 108 -4.08 -7.88 3.48
CA ASP A 108 -3.00 -8.66 2.89
C ASP A 108 -2.07 -9.14 4.02
N MET A 109 -1.76 -10.43 4.05
CA MET A 109 -0.89 -11.04 5.06
C MET A 109 0.01 -12.08 4.38
N ASN A 110 1.30 -11.99 4.64
CA ASN A 110 2.29 -12.99 4.27
C ASN A 110 3.32 -13.14 5.42
N ASP A 111 4.40 -13.87 5.17
CA ASP A 111 5.42 -14.14 6.20
C ASP A 111 6.25 -12.88 6.57
N GLU A 112 6.19 -11.82 5.76
CA GLU A 112 6.97 -10.60 5.93
C GLU A 112 6.16 -9.47 6.59
N TYR A 113 4.86 -9.36 6.29
CA TYR A 113 4.03 -8.25 6.76
C TYR A 113 2.54 -8.60 6.87
N VAL A 114 1.83 -7.74 7.61
CA VAL A 114 0.36 -7.63 7.56
C VAL A 114 -0.02 -6.20 7.21
N ALA A 115 -0.91 -6.01 6.24
CA ALA A 115 -1.37 -4.69 5.80
C ALA A 115 -2.88 -4.62 5.58
N ILE A 116 -3.45 -3.45 5.84
CA ILE A 116 -4.76 -3.09 5.30
C ILE A 116 -4.51 -2.33 4.00
N THR A 117 -5.04 -2.88 2.92
CA THR A 117 -4.86 -2.38 1.56
C THR A 117 -6.18 -1.85 1.03
N PHE A 118 -6.17 -0.60 0.59
CA PHE A 118 -7.22 -0.02 -0.23
C PHE A 118 -6.75 -0.03 -1.67
N HIS A 119 -7.47 -0.72 -2.55
CA HIS A 119 -7.11 -0.80 -3.96
C HIS A 119 -8.25 -0.34 -4.85
N LYS A 120 -7.90 0.19 -6.02
CA LYS A 120 -8.85 0.42 -7.11
C LYS A 120 -8.16 0.29 -8.47
N PRO A 121 -8.89 -0.10 -9.53
CA PRO A 121 -8.38 0.00 -10.87
C PRO A 121 -8.18 1.47 -11.28
N ILE A 122 -7.15 1.73 -12.06
CA ILE A 122 -6.86 3.02 -12.67
C ILE A 122 -6.45 2.85 -14.13
N ASP A 123 -6.92 3.76 -14.99
CA ASP A 123 -6.51 3.78 -16.38
C ASP A 123 -5.18 4.53 -16.52
N LEU A 124 -4.11 3.77 -16.75
CA LEU A 124 -2.75 4.31 -16.90
C LEU A 124 -2.59 5.18 -18.17
N GLN A 125 -3.51 5.09 -19.15
CA GLN A 125 -3.52 5.97 -20.31
C GLN A 125 -4.00 7.39 -19.95
N ARG A 126 -4.83 7.50 -18.91
CA ARG A 126 -5.35 8.78 -18.39
C ARG A 126 -4.40 9.34 -17.33
N PHE A 127 -3.18 9.69 -17.76
CA PHE A 127 -2.09 10.09 -16.85
C PHE A 127 -2.46 11.22 -15.88
N ASP A 128 -3.23 12.22 -16.33
CA ASP A 128 -3.62 13.34 -15.46
C ASP A 128 -4.51 12.88 -14.30
N ASP A 129 -5.35 11.87 -14.52
CA ASP A 129 -6.16 11.26 -13.46
C ASP A 129 -5.32 10.43 -12.51
N VAL A 130 -4.28 9.75 -13.01
CA VAL A 130 -3.30 9.04 -12.16
C VAL A 130 -2.60 10.02 -11.23
N ILE A 131 -2.09 11.14 -11.76
CA ILE A 131 -1.43 12.16 -10.95
C ILE A 131 -2.41 12.82 -9.97
N ALA A 132 -3.64 13.08 -10.38
CA ALA A 132 -4.66 13.61 -9.50
C ALA A 132 -4.95 12.63 -8.34
N ALA A 133 -5.05 11.33 -8.61
CA ALA A 133 -5.24 10.31 -7.60
C ALA A 133 -4.05 10.24 -6.62
N VAL A 134 -2.80 10.27 -7.12
CA VAL A 134 -1.59 10.30 -6.29
C VAL A 134 -1.62 11.49 -5.34
N ARG A 135 -1.81 12.72 -5.87
CA ARG A 135 -1.81 13.95 -5.06
C ARG A 135 -2.93 13.98 -4.04
N TRP A 136 -4.12 13.51 -4.43
CA TRP A 136 -5.25 13.41 -3.51
C TRP A 136 -4.94 12.44 -2.36
N CYS A 137 -4.37 11.27 -2.65
CA CYS A 137 -4.00 10.31 -1.62
C CYS A 137 -2.87 10.84 -0.73
N GLN A 138 -1.85 11.51 -1.28
CA GLN A 138 -0.82 12.17 -0.48
C GLN A 138 -1.42 13.17 0.51
N THR A 139 -2.38 13.99 0.06
CA THR A 139 -3.04 14.98 0.92
C THR A 139 -3.91 14.31 1.98
N LEU A 140 -4.69 13.30 1.58
CA LEU A 140 -5.58 12.58 2.49
C LEU A 140 -4.80 11.81 3.54
N LEU A 141 -3.72 11.12 3.18
CA LEU A 141 -3.06 10.17 4.07
C LEU A 141 -1.99 10.81 4.97
N ARG A 142 -1.46 11.98 4.61
CA ARG A 142 -0.52 12.76 5.44
C ARG A 142 -1.17 13.73 6.44
N SER A 143 -2.49 13.64 6.67
CA SER A 143 -3.28 14.60 7.49
C SER A 143 -3.88 14.05 8.79
#